data_AF-A0A2D6PAN2-F1
#
_entry.id   AF-A0A2D6PAN2-F1
#
_cell.length_a   1.000
_cell.length_b   1.000
_cell.length_c   1.000
_cell.angle_alpha   90.00
_cell.angle_beta   90.00
_cell.angle_gamma   90.00
#
_symmetry.space_group_name_H-M   'P 1'
#
loop_
_entity.id
_entity.type
_entity.pdbx_description
1 polymer ?
#
loop_
_entity_poly.entity_id
_entity_poly.type
_entity_poly.pdbx_seq_one_letter_code
_entity_poly.pdbx_strand_id
1 'polypeptide(L)'
;MAIPNPQAAKYNSLNEFIGQFKDNDNFPSTTNLFSLHFACPAILRSTQTQVSGTFAGQTDEVFNPERGDLRNLLLDYYAKTVNLPSKQVTSGQIVNVGSGFKYATGTAFSQINITFQVPRSQYTRNFFERWVDEMARDSNQFTEFYREYVCPRLYIFKMERGGGDLAISDPKLLSEVRRAAAQGLQVLTARKNDVTACWELQNVFPYNIGSIQLNNDKARVMELTVGFYYERYRFFTKDQFDSPGRPDIVLDMAETSDNIIDTNLV
;
A
#
# COMPACT_ATOMS: atom_id res chain seq x y z
N MET A 1 -31.01 -36.84 -16.93
CA MET A 1 -31.13 -35.43 -16.53
C MET A 1 -30.48 -34.59 -17.60
N ALA A 2 -31.19 -33.60 -18.16
CA ALA A 2 -30.61 -32.66 -19.12
C ALA A 2 -29.76 -31.61 -18.39
N ILE A 3 -28.79 -31.03 -19.09
CA ILE A 3 -27.97 -29.95 -18.54
C ILE A 3 -28.90 -28.75 -18.28
N PRO A 4 -28.99 -28.27 -17.03
CA PRO A 4 -29.78 -27.08 -16.73
C PRO A 4 -29.12 -25.85 -17.36
N ASN A 5 -29.92 -25.02 -18.04
CA ASN A 5 -29.54 -23.75 -18.66
C ASN A 5 -28.30 -23.84 -19.60
N PRO A 6 -28.37 -24.60 -20.71
CA PRO A 6 -27.27 -24.69 -21.67
C PRO A 6 -27.02 -23.36 -22.43
N GLN A 7 -27.96 -22.42 -22.38
CA GLN A 7 -27.85 -21.10 -23.01
C GLN A 7 -26.95 -20.14 -22.22
N ALA A 8 -26.76 -20.36 -20.92
CA ALA A 8 -25.80 -19.61 -20.11
C ALA A 8 -24.35 -20.08 -20.29
N ALA A 9 -24.14 -21.22 -20.96
CA ALA A 9 -22.79 -21.68 -21.27
C ALA A 9 -22.19 -20.76 -22.33
N LYS A 10 -21.12 -20.05 -21.97
CA LYS A 10 -20.33 -19.28 -22.93
C LYS A 10 -19.65 -20.23 -23.91
N TYR A 11 -19.70 -19.90 -25.20
CA TYR A 11 -18.90 -20.58 -26.21
C TYR A 11 -17.42 -20.27 -25.95
N ASN A 12 -16.63 -21.29 -25.60
CA ASN A 12 -15.21 -21.12 -25.32
C ASN A 12 -14.40 -21.43 -26.59
N SER A 13 -13.84 -20.41 -27.23
CA SER A 13 -12.92 -20.58 -28.35
C SER A 13 -11.53 -20.05 -27.99
N LEU A 14 -10.49 -20.84 -28.30
CA LEU A 14 -9.11 -20.47 -28.00
C LEU A 14 -8.71 -19.16 -28.73
N ASN A 15 -9.26 -18.91 -29.91
CA ASN A 15 -8.98 -17.70 -30.69
C ASN A 15 -9.58 -16.44 -30.03
N GLU A 16 -10.78 -16.53 -29.48
CA GLU A 16 -11.39 -15.41 -28.74
C GLU A 16 -10.68 -15.18 -27.40
N PHE A 17 -10.28 -16.25 -26.72
CA PHE A 17 -9.45 -16.16 -25.52
C PHE A 17 -8.10 -15.48 -25.78
N ILE A 18 -7.41 -15.83 -26.88
CA ILE A 18 -6.17 -15.16 -27.30
C ILE A 18 -6.45 -13.71 -27.74
N GLY A 19 -7.61 -13.44 -28.36
CA GLY A 19 -8.05 -12.09 -28.73
C GLY A 19 -8.21 -11.17 -27.51
N GLN A 20 -8.84 -11.67 -26.44
CA GLN A 20 -9.06 -10.91 -25.20
C GLN A 20 -7.76 -10.52 -24.48
N PHE A 21 -6.68 -11.28 -24.62
CA PHE A 21 -5.37 -10.89 -24.07
C PHE A 21 -4.68 -9.77 -24.85
N LYS A 22 -5.12 -9.47 -26.08
CA LYS A 22 -4.53 -8.37 -26.86
C LYS A 22 -5.08 -7.01 -26.46
N ASP A 23 -6.19 -6.99 -25.72
CA ASP A 23 -6.72 -5.76 -25.13
C ASP A 23 -5.86 -5.38 -23.93
N ASN A 24 -5.35 -4.13 -23.95
CA ASN A 24 -4.33 -3.64 -23.01
C ASN A 24 -4.72 -3.80 -21.54
N ASP A 25 -6.01 -3.66 -21.23
CA ASP A 25 -6.54 -3.75 -19.85
C ASP A 25 -6.73 -5.20 -19.35
N ASN A 26 -6.92 -6.17 -20.26
CA ASN A 26 -7.13 -7.58 -19.93
C ASN A 26 -5.87 -8.43 -20.09
N PHE A 27 -4.74 -7.80 -20.40
CA PHE A 27 -3.45 -8.48 -20.46
C PHE A 27 -3.07 -9.05 -19.07
N PRO A 28 -2.44 -10.24 -19.00
CA PRO A 28 -2.03 -10.80 -17.72
C PRO A 28 -1.09 -9.85 -16.97
N SER A 29 -1.47 -9.54 -15.75
CA SER A 29 -0.68 -8.65 -14.90
C SER A 29 0.70 -9.22 -14.61
N THR A 30 1.71 -8.37 -14.68
CA THR A 30 3.08 -8.73 -14.35
C THR A 30 3.37 -8.44 -12.87
N THR A 31 4.33 -9.18 -12.30
CA THR A 31 4.69 -9.07 -10.87
C THR A 31 5.79 -8.04 -10.61
N ASN A 32 6.35 -7.44 -11.66
CA ASN A 32 7.40 -6.44 -11.56
C ASN A 32 6.80 -5.04 -11.44
N LEU A 33 7.60 -4.12 -10.90
CA LEU A 33 7.28 -2.70 -10.73
C LEU A 33 6.21 -2.44 -9.67
N PHE A 34 6.69 -2.07 -8.49
CA PHE A 34 5.87 -1.55 -7.42
C PHE A 34 6.57 -0.37 -6.77
N SER A 35 5.82 0.42 -6.01
CA SER A 35 6.36 1.51 -5.21
C SER A 35 5.76 1.53 -3.81
N LEU A 36 6.57 1.89 -2.82
CA LEU A 36 6.19 1.95 -1.41
C LEU A 36 6.17 3.38 -0.88
N HIS A 37 5.12 3.73 -0.16
CA HIS A 37 5.05 5.00 0.55
C HIS A 37 4.55 4.83 1.97
N PHE A 38 5.40 5.19 2.92
CA PHE A 38 5.11 5.20 4.35
C PHE A 38 4.78 6.62 4.80
N ALA A 39 3.68 6.79 5.53
CA ALA A 39 3.44 8.00 6.30
C ALA A 39 4.36 8.04 7.54
N CYS A 40 4.71 9.24 8.01
CA CYS A 40 5.62 9.39 9.14
C CYS A 40 4.92 9.07 10.49
N PRO A 41 5.39 8.06 11.26
CA PRO A 41 4.96 7.85 12.65
C PRO A 41 5.27 9.07 13.51
N ALA A 42 4.46 9.35 14.54
CA ALA A 42 4.66 10.54 15.37
C ALA A 42 5.98 10.49 16.16
N ILE A 43 6.36 9.31 16.66
CA ILE A 43 7.61 9.10 17.40
C ILE A 43 8.88 9.39 16.58
N LEU A 44 8.82 9.26 15.26
CA LEU A 44 9.97 9.51 14.37
C LEU A 44 10.03 10.96 13.90
N ARG A 45 9.04 11.78 14.23
CA ARG A 45 9.08 13.21 13.93
C ARG A 45 10.06 13.88 14.86
N SER A 46 11.06 14.56 14.29
CA SER A 46 11.91 15.48 15.04
C SER A 46 11.03 16.45 15.83
N THR A 47 11.10 16.36 17.15
CA THR A 47 10.43 17.32 18.04
C THR A 47 11.37 18.52 18.15
N GLN A 48 10.91 19.67 17.65
CA GLN A 48 11.64 20.93 17.76
C GLN A 48 11.78 21.27 19.25
N THR A 49 12.91 20.89 19.85
CA THR A 49 13.14 21.13 21.28
C THR A 49 13.69 22.54 21.44
N GLN A 50 12.89 23.43 22.02
CA GLN A 50 13.27 24.81 22.30
C GLN A 50 14.34 24.84 23.41
N VAL A 51 15.62 24.83 23.03
CA VAL A 51 16.72 25.04 23.99
C VAL A 51 17.11 26.52 23.97
N SER A 52 16.70 27.24 25.02
CA SER A 52 17.24 28.55 25.41
C SER A 52 17.31 29.63 24.31
N GLY A 53 16.15 30.18 23.93
CA GLY A 53 16.02 31.48 23.26
C GLY A 53 16.62 31.63 21.84
N THR A 54 17.27 30.59 21.32
CA THR A 54 17.89 30.59 19.99
C THR A 54 17.25 29.48 19.18
N PHE A 55 16.67 29.81 18.02
CA PHE A 55 16.12 28.82 17.10
C PHE A 55 17.24 28.03 16.42
N ALA A 56 17.88 27.12 17.14
CA ALA A 56 18.69 26.06 16.54
C ALA A 56 17.76 24.90 16.17
N GLY A 57 16.84 25.13 15.23
CA GLY A 57 15.98 24.10 14.68
C GLY A 57 16.78 23.23 13.71
N GLN A 58 17.53 22.25 14.21
CA GLN A 58 17.83 21.09 13.38
C GLN A 58 16.53 20.32 13.23
N THR A 59 15.82 20.59 12.14
CA THR A 59 14.81 19.68 11.62
C THR A 59 15.58 18.45 11.16
N ASP A 60 15.72 17.46 12.03
CA ASP A 60 16.28 16.17 11.63
C ASP A 60 15.25 15.46 10.74
N GLU A 61 15.18 15.92 9.48
CA GLU A 61 14.40 15.31 8.39
C GLU A 61 14.96 13.94 7.98
N VAL A 62 16.08 13.54 8.58
CA VAL A 62 16.75 12.25 8.39
C VAL A 62 15.71 11.13 8.45
N PHE A 63 15.05 10.91 9.59
CA PHE A 63 14.12 9.79 9.74
C PHE A 63 12.70 10.04 9.21
N ASN A 64 12.47 11.06 8.37
CA ASN A 64 11.16 11.31 7.82
C ASN A 64 10.90 10.48 6.55
N PRO A 65 10.03 9.43 6.59
CA PRO A 65 9.79 8.57 5.45
C PRO A 65 8.96 9.21 4.33
N GLU A 66 8.41 10.42 4.54
CA GLU A 66 7.62 11.13 3.54
C GLU A 66 8.44 12.03 2.61
N ARG A 67 9.71 12.29 2.96
CA ARG A 67 10.57 13.27 2.29
C ARG A 67 11.97 12.73 1.99
N GLY A 68 12.65 13.39 1.06
CA GLY A 68 14.06 13.18 0.75
C GLY A 68 14.41 11.83 0.16
N ASP A 69 15.67 11.44 0.34
CA ASP A 69 16.25 10.20 -0.18
C ASP A 69 15.72 8.97 0.57
N LEU A 70 15.31 9.12 1.83
CA LEU A 70 14.73 8.02 2.60
C LEU A 70 13.46 7.48 1.93
N ARG A 71 12.56 8.37 1.51
CA ARG A 71 11.36 7.99 0.76
C ARG A 71 11.71 7.33 -0.58
N ASN A 72 12.35 8.09 -1.46
CA ASN A 72 12.42 7.72 -2.88
C ASN A 72 13.48 6.64 -3.11
N LEU A 73 14.62 6.71 -2.45
CA LEU A 73 15.71 5.78 -2.69
C LEU A 73 15.64 4.56 -1.77
N LEU A 74 15.41 4.77 -0.47
CA LEU A 74 15.65 3.73 0.53
C LEU A 74 14.45 2.86 0.84
N LEU A 75 13.27 3.48 0.95
CA LEU A 75 12.02 2.77 1.20
C LEU A 75 11.36 2.31 -0.10
N ASP A 76 11.55 3.05 -1.17
CA ASP A 76 10.96 2.74 -2.47
C ASP A 76 11.91 1.94 -3.38
N TYR A 77 12.97 2.56 -3.92
CA TYR A 77 13.88 1.86 -4.87
C TYR A 77 14.62 0.64 -4.29
N TYR A 78 15.01 0.67 -3.02
CA TYR A 78 15.68 -0.49 -2.40
C TYR A 78 14.71 -1.57 -1.91
N ALA A 79 13.40 -1.39 -2.01
CA ALA A 79 12.46 -2.47 -1.76
C ALA A 79 12.56 -3.53 -2.87
N LYS A 80 13.00 -4.72 -2.51
CA LYS A 80 13.21 -5.83 -3.46
C LYS A 80 11.96 -6.67 -3.64
N THR A 81 11.31 -7.04 -2.53
CA THR A 81 10.13 -7.90 -2.53
C THR A 81 9.14 -7.47 -1.46
N VAL A 82 7.87 -7.45 -1.81
CA VAL A 82 6.76 -7.15 -0.91
C VAL A 82 5.77 -8.31 -1.00
N ASN A 83 5.45 -8.91 0.14
CA ASN A 83 4.37 -9.90 0.20
C ASN A 83 3.05 -9.15 0.37
N LEU A 84 2.18 -9.24 -0.63
CA LEU A 84 0.92 -8.51 -0.59
C LEU A 84 0.02 -8.99 0.56
N PRO A 85 -0.71 -8.07 1.22
CA PRO A 85 -1.62 -8.42 2.30
C PRO A 85 -2.79 -9.27 1.76
N SER A 86 -3.28 -10.19 2.59
CA SER A 86 -4.44 -11.01 2.29
C SER A 86 -5.49 -10.92 3.40
N LYS A 87 -6.75 -11.10 3.01
CA LYS A 87 -7.90 -11.07 3.92
C LYS A 87 -8.59 -12.42 3.87
N GLN A 88 -8.70 -13.07 5.02
CA GLN A 88 -9.44 -14.32 5.18
C GLN A 88 -10.74 -14.05 5.93
N VAL A 89 -11.85 -14.58 5.43
CA VAL A 89 -13.13 -14.58 6.15
C VAL A 89 -13.21 -15.83 7.01
N THR A 90 -13.44 -15.68 8.31
CA THR A 90 -13.68 -16.79 9.22
C THR A 90 -15.15 -17.23 9.13
N SER A 91 -15.41 -18.54 9.19
CA SER A 91 -16.77 -19.09 9.09
C SER A 91 -17.17 -19.89 10.32
N GLY A 92 -18.39 -19.71 10.79
CA GLY A 92 -19.08 -20.61 11.71
C GLY A 92 -19.97 -21.61 10.96
N GLN A 93 -20.33 -22.70 11.62
CA GLN A 93 -21.29 -23.68 11.12
C GLN A 93 -22.31 -23.98 12.22
N ILE A 94 -23.59 -23.93 11.87
CA ILE A 94 -24.70 -24.36 12.74
C ILE A 94 -25.34 -25.60 12.11
N VAL A 95 -25.67 -26.58 12.96
CA VAL A 95 -26.41 -27.79 12.58
C VAL A 95 -27.55 -27.97 13.58
N ASN A 96 -28.78 -27.61 13.18
CA ASN A 96 -29.95 -27.82 14.03
C ASN A 96 -30.59 -29.21 13.75
N VAL A 97 -30.87 -29.54 12.49
CA VAL A 97 -31.23 -30.89 11.99
C VAL A 97 -30.88 -30.96 10.49
N GLY A 98 -30.32 -32.07 10.02
CA GLY A 98 -29.97 -32.25 8.59
C GLY A 98 -28.61 -31.67 8.19
N SER A 99 -28.50 -31.15 6.96
CA SER A 99 -27.25 -30.56 6.45
C SER A 99 -27.00 -29.18 7.06
N GLY A 100 -25.84 -28.98 7.68
CA GLY A 100 -25.41 -27.67 8.17
C GLY A 100 -25.17 -26.67 7.04
N PHE A 101 -25.39 -25.39 7.35
CA PHE A 101 -24.95 -24.27 6.50
C PHE A 101 -23.85 -23.48 7.20
N LYS A 102 -22.95 -22.90 6.41
CA LYS A 102 -21.85 -22.06 6.90
C LYS A 102 -22.24 -20.59 6.80
N TYR A 103 -21.85 -19.80 7.79
CA TYR A 103 -22.02 -18.35 7.79
C TYR A 103 -20.71 -17.66 8.17
N ALA A 104 -20.51 -16.43 7.69
CA ALA A 104 -19.31 -15.65 8.00
C ALA A 104 -19.39 -15.10 9.43
N THR A 105 -18.29 -15.15 10.18
CA THR A 105 -18.21 -14.69 11.58
C THR A 105 -17.27 -13.52 11.79
N GLY A 106 -16.22 -13.39 10.99
CA GLY A 106 -15.25 -12.31 11.13
C GLY A 106 -14.22 -12.29 10.01
N THR A 107 -13.18 -11.47 10.19
CA THR A 107 -12.08 -11.34 9.23
C THR A 107 -10.75 -11.41 9.94
N ALA A 108 -9.83 -12.21 9.40
CA ALA A 108 -8.44 -12.26 9.83
C ALA A 108 -7.54 -11.66 8.73
N PHE A 109 -6.56 -10.87 9.13
CA PHE A 109 -5.59 -10.23 8.22
C PHE A 109 -4.25 -10.94 8.30
N SER A 110 -3.63 -11.21 7.15
CA SER A 110 -2.27 -11.78 7.12
C SER A 110 -1.22 -10.70 7.38
N GLN A 111 -0.15 -11.02 8.10
CA GLN A 111 1.01 -10.13 8.25
C GLN A 111 1.65 -9.81 6.89
N ILE A 112 2.31 -8.66 6.80
CA ILE A 112 3.07 -8.25 5.62
C ILE A 112 4.57 -8.28 5.93
N ASN A 113 5.35 -8.84 5.00
CA ASN A 113 6.81 -8.81 5.06
C ASN A 113 7.34 -8.07 3.84
N ILE A 114 8.25 -7.13 4.08
CA ILE A 114 8.92 -6.36 3.05
C ILE A 114 10.43 -6.59 3.17
N THR A 115 11.06 -6.97 2.07
CA THR A 115 12.51 -7.17 2.01
C THR A 115 13.16 -6.01 1.27
N PHE A 116 14.09 -5.35 1.94
CA PHE A 116 14.86 -4.23 1.43
C PHE A 116 16.31 -4.66 1.17
N GLN A 117 16.91 -4.15 0.11
CA GLN A 117 18.36 -4.16 -0.05
C GLN A 117 18.96 -3.06 0.82
N VAL A 118 19.94 -3.40 1.63
CA VAL A 118 20.52 -2.43 2.57
C VAL A 118 21.67 -1.69 1.91
N PRO A 119 21.66 -0.34 1.88
CA PRO A 119 22.78 0.43 1.33
C PRO A 119 24.03 0.30 2.21
N ARG A 120 25.19 0.65 1.65
CA ARG A 120 26.47 0.68 2.39
C ARG A 120 26.43 1.55 3.65
N SER A 121 25.60 2.60 3.64
CA SER A 121 25.37 3.48 4.78
C SER A 121 24.56 2.85 5.92
N GLN A 122 24.01 1.63 5.73
CA GLN A 122 23.13 0.95 6.69
C GLN A 122 21.86 1.74 7.03
N TYR A 123 21.53 2.75 6.23
CA TYR A 123 20.57 3.75 6.64
C TYR A 123 19.13 3.20 6.71
N THR A 124 18.74 2.35 5.76
CA THR A 124 17.46 1.61 5.81
C THR A 124 17.33 0.78 7.09
N ARG A 125 18.42 0.14 7.53
CA ARG A 125 18.43 -0.62 8.78
C ARG A 125 18.28 0.31 9.98
N ASN A 126 19.08 1.38 10.04
CA ASN A 126 19.03 2.35 11.13
C ASN A 126 17.63 2.94 11.30
N PHE A 127 16.91 3.24 10.21
CA PHE A 127 15.53 3.71 10.26
C PHE A 127 14.59 2.73 10.98
N PHE A 128 14.61 1.44 10.62
CA PHE A 128 13.73 0.45 11.25
C PHE A 128 14.13 0.12 12.68
N GLU A 129 15.44 0.02 12.96
CA GLU A 129 15.95 -0.17 14.33
C GLU A 129 15.53 1.01 15.21
N ARG A 130 15.65 2.24 14.71
CA ARG A 130 15.20 3.44 15.42
C ARG A 130 13.71 3.45 15.68
N TRP A 131 12.90 3.01 14.71
CA TRP A 131 11.45 2.88 14.92
C TRP A 131 11.13 1.91 16.05
N VAL A 132 11.75 0.73 16.07
CA VAL A 132 11.52 -0.27 17.13
C VAL A 132 12.06 0.18 18.49
N ASP A 133 13.22 0.83 18.52
CA ASP A 133 13.81 1.38 19.75
C ASP A 133 12.93 2.51 20.34
N GLU A 134 12.37 3.39 19.50
CA GLU A 134 11.45 4.42 19.98
C GLU A 134 10.06 3.84 20.36
N MET A 135 9.65 2.70 19.78
CA MET A 135 8.44 1.98 20.21
C MET A 135 8.56 1.41 21.62
N ALA A 136 9.73 0.83 21.93
CA ALA A 136 10.02 0.18 23.19
C ALA A 136 11.47 0.52 23.58
N ARG A 137 11.62 1.65 24.28
CA ARG A 137 12.93 2.19 24.63
C ARG A 137 13.63 1.30 25.65
N ASP A 138 14.87 0.93 25.37
CA ASP A 138 15.68 0.14 26.30
C ASP A 138 15.91 0.85 27.64
N SER A 139 15.96 2.19 27.63
CA SER A 139 16.27 3.01 28.80
C SER A 139 15.17 3.02 29.88
N ASN A 140 13.90 2.96 29.48
CA ASN A 140 12.76 3.00 30.39
C ASN A 140 11.96 1.70 30.41
N GLN A 141 12.22 0.78 29.46
CA GLN A 141 11.51 -0.49 29.28
C GLN A 141 9.99 -0.36 29.16
N PHE A 142 9.49 0.83 28.83
CA PHE A 142 8.08 1.08 28.57
C PHE A 142 7.80 1.13 27.08
N THR A 143 6.61 0.69 26.70
CA THR A 143 6.10 0.85 25.34
C THR A 143 5.37 2.18 25.23
N GLU A 144 5.63 2.91 24.16
CA GLU A 144 4.94 4.17 23.91
C GLU A 144 3.47 3.94 23.50
N PHE A 145 2.70 5.03 23.45
CA PHE A 145 1.29 4.96 23.08
C PHE A 145 1.10 4.44 21.65
N TYR A 146 0.15 3.52 21.48
CA TYR A 146 -0.16 2.88 20.19
C TYR A 146 -0.25 3.88 19.02
N ARG A 147 -0.99 4.96 19.20
CA ARG A 147 -1.21 5.97 18.16
C ARG A 147 0.06 6.71 17.75
N GLU A 148 1.06 6.76 18.62
CA GLU A 148 2.28 7.55 18.39
C GLU A 148 3.30 6.79 17.54
N TYR A 149 3.44 5.49 17.79
CA TYR A 149 4.41 4.67 17.08
C TYR A 149 3.90 4.06 15.77
N VAL A 150 2.61 4.14 15.55
CA VAL A 150 1.97 3.59 14.36
C VAL A 150 2.11 4.53 13.18
N CYS A 151 2.48 3.97 12.02
CA CYS A 151 2.39 4.62 10.72
C CYS A 151 0.90 4.70 10.30
N PRO A 152 0.32 5.90 10.15
CA PRO A 152 -1.10 6.03 9.87
C PRO A 152 -1.53 5.34 8.57
N ARG A 153 -0.69 5.44 7.53
CA ARG A 153 -0.98 4.90 6.20
C ARG A 153 0.30 4.43 5.51
N LEU A 154 0.26 3.21 4.98
CA LEU A 154 1.24 2.66 4.06
C LEU A 154 0.54 2.33 2.75
N TYR A 155 1.03 2.90 1.65
CA TYR A 155 0.56 2.62 0.31
C TYR A 155 1.57 1.76 -0.44
N ILE A 156 1.05 0.72 -1.09
CA ILE A 156 1.80 -0.10 -2.03
C ILE A 156 1.15 0.14 -3.39
N PHE A 157 1.87 0.77 -4.32
CA PHE A 157 1.39 0.98 -5.68
C PHE A 157 1.97 -0.08 -6.59
N LYS A 158 1.12 -0.71 -7.40
CA LYS A 158 1.57 -1.56 -8.50
C LYS A 158 1.48 -0.81 -9.81
N MET A 159 2.54 -0.95 -10.60
CA MET A 159 2.64 -0.30 -11.90
C MET A 159 2.76 -1.35 -13.01
N GLU A 160 2.16 -1.08 -14.16
CA GLU A 160 2.33 -1.88 -15.37
C GLU A 160 3.00 -1.05 -16.47
N ARG A 161 3.76 -1.69 -17.34
CA ARG A 161 4.49 -0.98 -18.40
C ARG A 161 3.56 -0.59 -19.54
N GLY A 162 3.64 0.66 -19.99
CA GLY A 162 3.08 1.08 -21.27
C GLY A 162 1.59 1.42 -21.30
N GLY A 163 0.90 1.40 -20.15
CA GLY A 163 -0.50 1.84 -20.04
C GLY A 163 -0.67 3.35 -19.80
N GLY A 164 0.38 4.04 -19.33
CA GLY A 164 0.27 5.39 -18.81
C GLY A 164 0.39 6.47 -19.88
N ASP A 165 0.31 7.71 -19.40
CA ASP A 165 0.46 8.93 -20.19
C ASP A 165 1.76 8.97 -21.00
N LEU A 166 1.78 9.74 -22.09
CA LEU A 166 3.01 9.92 -22.89
C LEU A 166 4.13 10.51 -22.01
N ALA A 167 5.33 9.95 -22.09
CA ALA A 167 6.48 10.40 -21.29
C ALA A 167 6.87 11.87 -21.57
N ILE A 168 6.44 12.41 -22.71
CA ILE A 168 6.59 13.82 -23.10
C ILE A 168 5.72 14.76 -22.24
N SER A 169 4.66 14.27 -21.58
CA SER A 169 3.81 15.14 -20.76
C SER A 169 4.46 15.53 -19.42
N ASP A 170 5.46 14.79 -18.94
CA ASP A 170 6.15 15.10 -17.67
C ASP A 170 7.45 15.89 -17.85
N PRO A 171 7.62 17.05 -17.16
CA PRO A 171 8.85 17.83 -17.20
C PRO A 171 10.12 17.08 -16.76
N LYS A 172 9.99 16.14 -15.81
CA LYS A 172 11.12 15.35 -15.29
C LYS A 172 11.64 14.35 -16.32
N LEU A 173 10.72 13.64 -16.97
CA LEU A 173 11.03 12.64 -17.99
C LEU A 173 11.43 13.28 -19.32
N LEU A 174 11.04 14.53 -19.57
CA LEU A 174 11.39 15.28 -20.79
C LEU A 174 12.90 15.32 -21.06
N SER A 175 13.71 15.43 -20.01
CA SER A 175 15.17 15.45 -20.11
C SER A 175 15.73 14.09 -20.56
N GLU A 176 15.18 13.00 -20.05
CA GLU A 176 15.55 11.63 -20.40
C GLU A 176 15.06 11.27 -21.80
N VAL A 177 13.83 11.68 -22.12
CA VAL A 177 13.19 11.63 -23.44
C VAL A 177 14.06 12.34 -24.48
N ARG A 178 14.57 13.56 -24.19
CA ARG A 178 15.51 14.25 -25.10
C ARG A 178 16.86 13.54 -25.24
N ARG A 179 17.40 12.96 -24.17
CA ARG A 179 18.64 12.16 -24.22
C ARG A 179 18.45 10.89 -25.06
N ALA A 180 17.32 10.21 -24.88
CA ALA A 180 16.96 9.03 -25.68
C ALA A 180 16.76 9.40 -27.16
N ALA A 181 16.23 10.60 -27.44
CA ALA A 181 16.09 11.11 -28.82
C ALA A 181 17.44 11.34 -29.48
N ALA A 182 18.41 11.87 -28.73
CA ALA A 182 19.78 12.02 -29.21
C ALA A 182 20.47 10.66 -29.49
N GLN A 183 19.99 9.57 -28.88
CA GLN A 183 20.46 8.20 -29.11
C GLN A 183 19.64 7.45 -30.19
N GLY A 184 18.71 8.12 -30.88
CA GLY A 184 17.93 7.54 -31.97
C GLY A 184 16.79 6.60 -31.54
N LEU A 185 16.44 6.55 -30.25
CA LEU A 185 15.25 5.80 -29.80
C LEU A 185 13.96 6.55 -30.20
N GLN A 186 12.88 5.80 -30.47
CA GLN A 186 11.58 6.39 -30.81
C GLN A 186 10.94 7.06 -29.59
N VAL A 187 11.16 8.36 -29.47
CA VAL A 187 10.80 9.17 -28.30
C VAL A 187 9.34 9.61 -28.29
N LEU A 188 8.72 9.70 -29.46
CA LEU A 188 7.33 10.14 -29.64
C LEU A 188 6.31 9.13 -29.10
N THR A 189 6.69 7.87 -28.92
CA THR A 189 5.80 6.78 -28.50
C THR A 189 6.12 6.26 -27.09
N ALA A 190 7.12 6.81 -26.41
CA ALA A 190 7.48 6.38 -25.05
C ALA A 190 6.34 6.74 -24.07
N ARG A 191 5.78 5.71 -23.42
CA ARG A 191 4.71 5.85 -22.42
C ARG A 191 5.25 5.62 -21.02
N LYS A 192 4.66 6.31 -20.04
CA LYS A 192 4.91 6.07 -18.62
C LYS A 192 4.33 4.73 -18.19
N ASN A 193 4.82 4.24 -17.07
CA ASN A 193 4.18 3.14 -16.40
C ASN A 193 2.86 3.63 -15.80
N ASP A 194 1.86 2.76 -15.80
CA ASP A 194 0.52 3.06 -15.34
C ASP A 194 0.27 2.45 -13.98
N VAL A 195 -0.36 3.20 -13.07
CA VAL A 195 -0.73 2.67 -11.76
C VAL A 195 -2.01 1.86 -11.92
N THR A 196 -1.91 0.55 -11.70
CA THR A 196 -3.03 -0.38 -11.93
C THR A 196 -3.76 -0.77 -10.65
N ALA A 197 -3.05 -0.81 -9.53
CA ALA A 197 -3.62 -1.19 -8.24
C ALA A 197 -2.89 -0.49 -7.09
N CYS A 198 -3.62 -0.26 -6.00
CA CYS A 198 -3.09 0.26 -4.75
C CYS A 198 -3.60 -0.56 -3.56
N TRP A 199 -2.69 -0.98 -2.69
CA TRP A 199 -3.01 -1.54 -1.38
C TRP A 199 -2.77 -0.45 -0.33
N GLU A 200 -3.83 -0.01 0.34
CA GLU A 200 -3.74 0.88 1.50
C GLU A 200 -3.80 0.05 2.78
N LEU A 201 -2.75 0.15 3.57
CA LEU A 201 -2.66 -0.41 4.91
C LEU A 201 -2.78 0.73 5.93
N GLN A 202 -3.65 0.55 6.91
CA GLN A 202 -3.88 1.51 7.97
C GLN A 202 -3.27 1.03 9.27
N ASN A 203 -2.67 1.98 9.99
CA ASN A 203 -2.10 1.77 11.30
C ASN A 203 -1.04 0.65 11.32
N VAL A 204 0.05 0.87 10.58
CA VAL A 204 1.14 -0.10 10.36
C VAL A 204 2.28 0.12 11.34
N PHE A 205 2.87 -0.95 11.88
CA PHE A 205 4.09 -0.85 12.69
C PHE A 205 4.96 -2.11 12.55
N PRO A 206 6.30 -1.98 12.64
CA PRO A 206 7.20 -3.12 12.56
C PRO A 206 7.10 -3.97 13.84
N TYR A 207 7.04 -5.28 13.70
CA TYR A 207 7.07 -6.22 14.84
C TYR A 207 8.30 -7.11 14.86
N ASN A 208 8.94 -7.29 13.71
CA ASN A 208 10.14 -8.09 13.60
C ASN A 208 11.08 -7.48 12.56
N ILE A 209 12.34 -7.30 12.97
CA ILE A 209 13.44 -6.98 12.09
C ILE A 209 14.26 -8.27 11.94
N GLY A 210 14.32 -8.80 10.72
CA GLY A 210 15.02 -10.05 10.44
C GLY A 210 16.51 -9.95 10.70
N SER A 211 17.10 -11.01 11.26
CA SER A 211 18.54 -11.09 11.47
C SER A 211 19.29 -11.16 10.15
N ILE A 212 20.36 -10.35 10.03
CA ILE A 212 21.28 -10.41 8.89
C ILE A 212 22.53 -11.18 9.32
N GLN A 213 22.90 -12.21 8.55
CA GLN A 213 24.14 -12.95 8.73
C GLN A 213 25.25 -12.34 7.87
N LEU A 214 26.39 -12.02 8.48
CA LEU A 214 27.59 -11.61 7.76
C LEU A 214 28.53 -12.81 7.61
N ASN A 215 29.06 -13.02 6.40
CA ASN A 215 30.10 -14.00 6.12
C ASN A 215 31.25 -13.37 5.33
N ASN A 216 32.45 -13.92 5.49
CA ASN A 216 33.66 -13.43 4.83
C ASN A 216 33.97 -14.18 3.52
N ASP A 217 32.98 -14.85 2.93
CA ASP A 217 33.15 -15.64 1.71
C ASP A 217 33.07 -14.74 0.46
N LYS A 218 32.05 -14.94 -0.38
CA LYS A 218 31.79 -14.12 -1.57
C LYS A 218 30.92 -12.93 -1.20
N ALA A 219 31.24 -11.77 -1.77
CA ALA A 219 30.42 -10.57 -1.65
C ALA A 219 28.98 -10.84 -2.15
N ARG A 220 28.00 -10.60 -1.30
CA ARG A 220 26.56 -10.66 -1.60
C ARG A 220 25.90 -9.36 -1.17
N VAL A 221 24.85 -8.95 -1.87
CA VAL A 221 24.05 -7.79 -1.45
C VAL A 221 23.33 -8.16 -0.15
N MET A 222 23.37 -7.24 0.81
CA MET A 222 22.76 -7.43 2.10
C MET A 222 21.26 -7.14 2.01
N GLU A 223 20.44 -8.07 2.50
CA GLU A 223 18.98 -7.97 2.45
C GLU A 223 18.41 -8.00 3.86
N LEU A 224 17.51 -7.06 4.14
CA LEU A 224 16.82 -6.91 5.41
C LEU A 224 15.32 -7.17 5.20
N THR A 225 14.78 -8.16 5.88
CA THR A 225 13.33 -8.39 5.88
C THR A 225 12.72 -7.79 7.14
N VAL A 226 11.69 -6.96 6.98
CA VAL A 226 10.94 -6.37 8.07
C VAL A 226 9.49 -6.84 7.98
N GLY A 227 9.00 -7.41 9.09
CA GLY A 227 7.61 -7.81 9.25
C GLY A 227 6.79 -6.70 9.91
N PHE A 228 5.61 -6.43 9.38
CA PHE A 228 4.69 -5.43 9.91
C PHE A 228 3.33 -6.01 10.27
N TYR A 229 2.77 -5.47 11.34
CA TYR A 229 1.34 -5.58 11.66
C TYR A 229 0.60 -4.36 11.13
N TYR A 230 -0.67 -4.55 10.82
CA TYR A 230 -1.60 -3.50 10.42
C TYR A 230 -3.00 -3.83 10.90
N GLU A 231 -3.86 -2.83 11.05
CA GLU A 231 -5.24 -3.03 11.52
C GLU A 231 -6.21 -3.31 10.38
N ARG A 232 -6.09 -2.54 9.30
CA ARG A 232 -7.05 -2.55 8.20
C ARG A 232 -6.33 -2.49 6.87
N TYR A 233 -6.93 -3.17 5.90
CA TYR A 233 -6.46 -3.24 4.53
C TYR A 233 -7.61 -2.90 3.57
N ARG A 234 -7.33 -1.98 2.65
CA ARG A 234 -8.22 -1.58 1.55
C ARG A 234 -7.49 -1.76 0.21
N PHE A 235 -8.24 -2.21 -0.79
CA PHE A 235 -7.76 -2.41 -2.15
C PHE A 235 -8.44 -1.41 -3.06
N PHE A 236 -7.66 -0.73 -3.89
CA PHE A 236 -8.15 0.19 -4.90
C PHE A 236 -7.64 -0.23 -6.27
N THR A 237 -8.54 -0.24 -7.25
CA THR A 237 -8.22 -0.36 -8.67
C THR A 237 -8.49 0.98 -9.36
N LYS A 238 -8.22 1.06 -10.66
CA LYS A 238 -8.71 2.19 -11.45
C LYS A 238 -10.23 2.29 -11.33
N ASP A 239 -10.72 3.52 -11.34
CA ASP A 239 -12.15 3.86 -11.18
C ASP A 239 -13.05 3.12 -12.17
N GLN A 240 -12.60 2.96 -13.42
CA GLN A 240 -13.33 2.21 -14.46
C GLN A 240 -13.58 0.72 -14.13
N PHE A 241 -12.83 0.15 -13.18
CA PHE A 241 -12.96 -1.24 -12.73
C PHE A 241 -13.49 -1.35 -11.31
N ASP A 242 -13.74 -0.22 -10.65
CA ASP A 242 -14.33 -0.18 -9.32
C ASP A 242 -15.82 0.16 -9.42
N SER A 243 -16.57 -0.24 -8.40
CA SER A 243 -17.97 0.14 -8.26
C SER A 243 -18.19 0.45 -6.78
N PRO A 244 -18.93 1.53 -6.44
CA PRO A 244 -19.17 1.94 -5.05
C PRO A 244 -19.95 0.90 -4.22
N GLY A 245 -20.26 -0.27 -4.77
CA GLY A 245 -20.94 -1.35 -4.10
C GLY A 245 -22.40 -1.05 -3.85
N ARG A 246 -23.03 -1.85 -2.99
CA ARG A 246 -24.36 -1.52 -2.49
C ARG A 246 -24.21 -0.29 -1.58
N PRO A 247 -24.88 0.84 -1.84
CA PRO A 247 -24.87 1.94 -0.91
C PRO A 247 -25.47 1.44 0.41
N ASP A 248 -24.71 1.55 1.50
CA ASP A 248 -25.30 1.41 2.81
C ASP A 248 -26.37 2.50 2.91
N ILE A 249 -27.63 2.08 3.04
CA ILE A 249 -28.71 2.99 3.39
C ILE A 249 -28.45 3.37 4.84
N VAL A 250 -27.55 4.34 5.04
CA VAL A 250 -27.57 5.14 6.25
C VAL A 250 -28.86 5.94 6.11
N LEU A 251 -29.93 5.41 6.72
CA LEU A 251 -31.08 6.24 7.05
C LEU A 251 -30.50 7.30 7.99
N ASP A 252 -30.10 8.44 7.44
CA ASP A 252 -30.04 9.65 8.24
C ASP A 252 -31.41 9.76 8.87
N MET A 253 -31.45 9.50 10.17
CA MET A 253 -32.58 9.84 11.01
C MET A 253 -32.53 11.36 11.04
N ALA A 254 -32.99 11.97 9.95
CA ALA A 254 -33.08 13.40 9.79
C ALA A 254 -33.78 13.90 11.03
N GLU A 255 -33.10 14.79 11.75
CA GLU A 255 -33.65 15.53 12.86
C GLU A 255 -35.05 15.99 12.45
N THR A 256 -36.07 15.38 13.06
CA THR A 256 -37.41 15.93 13.08
C THR A 256 -37.28 17.24 13.86
N SER A 257 -36.87 18.28 13.15
CA SER A 257 -36.93 19.64 13.63
C SER A 257 -38.41 19.95 13.80
N ASP A 258 -38.80 20.09 15.06
CA ASP A 258 -40.06 20.68 15.49
C ASP A 258 -40.24 22.04 14.81
N ASN A 259 -40.90 22.05 13.66
CA ASN A 259 -41.53 23.23 13.11
C ASN A 259 -43.02 23.15 13.44
N ILE A 260 -43.34 23.39 14.72
CA ILE A 260 -44.69 23.84 15.10
C ILE A 260 -44.83 25.25 14.50
N ILE A 261 -45.37 25.29 13.29
CA ILE A 261 -45.87 26.51 12.67
C ILE A 261 -47.20 26.79 13.36
N ASP A 262 -47.17 27.60 14.42
CA ASP A 262 -48.34 28.27 14.95
C ASP A 262 -48.96 29.11 13.83
N THR A 263 -50.04 28.59 13.26
CA THR A 263 -50.91 29.32 12.34
C THR A 263 -52.28 29.48 12.99
N ASN A 264 -52.41 30.62 13.67
CA ASN A 264 -53.60 31.43 13.94
C ASN A 264 -54.86 30.78 14.54
N LEU A 265 -55.36 31.36 15.65
CA LEU A 265 -56.67 32.04 15.75
C LEU A 265 -56.89 32.56 17.18
N VAL A 266 -56.61 33.85 17.43
CA VAL A 266 -57.59 34.96 17.64
C VAL A 266 -56.92 36.27 17.23
#